data_AF-A0A0R2QZG0-F1
#
_entry.id   AF-A0A0R2QZG0-F1
#
_cell.length_a   1.000
_cell.length_b   1.000
_cell.length_c   1.000
_cell.angle_alpha   90.00
_cell.angle_beta   90.00
_cell.angle_gamma   90.00
#
_symmetry.space_group_name_H-M   'P 1'
#
loop_
_entity.id
_entity.type
_entity.pdbx_description
1 polymer ?
#
loop_
_entity_poly.entity_id
_entity_poly.type
_entity_poly.pdbx_seq_one_letter_code
_entity_poly.pdbx_strand_id
1 'polypeptide(L)'
;KLVSKQAKLPYSESRLTSDPEYNINLGSHYIAGLILDYDGAYPFAVAAYNAGPNRVKYWKKINKDPQKNQINYVDWIELIKFRETRNYVQRVLENYNVYRYILEKKPIPMKNFFRDNPLY
;
A
#
# COMPACT_ATOMS: atom_id res chain seq x y z
N LYS A 1 -16.28 2.59 -9.53
CA LYS A 1 -16.90 3.90 -9.88
C LYS A 1 -16.02 5.09 -9.49
N LEU A 2 -15.64 5.26 -8.22
CA LEU A 2 -14.78 6.40 -7.81
C LEU A 2 -13.39 6.36 -8.46
N VAL A 3 -12.66 5.26 -8.30
CA VAL A 3 -11.30 5.09 -8.86
C VAL A 3 -11.30 5.20 -10.38
N SER A 4 -12.30 4.60 -11.07
CA SER A 4 -12.42 4.72 -12.53
C SER A 4 -12.60 6.16 -12.99
N LYS A 5 -13.37 6.97 -12.24
CA LYS A 5 -13.53 8.40 -12.53
C LYS A 5 -12.21 9.16 -12.33
N GLN A 6 -11.47 8.88 -11.26
CA GLN A 6 -10.16 9.50 -10.98
C GLN A 6 -9.13 9.14 -12.05
N ALA A 7 -9.11 7.87 -12.47
CA ALA A 7 -8.27 7.36 -13.54
C ALA A 7 -8.71 7.79 -14.96
N LYS A 8 -9.81 8.54 -15.09
CA LYS A 8 -10.42 8.94 -16.37
C LYS A 8 -10.75 7.74 -17.27
N LEU A 9 -11.13 6.62 -16.67
CA LEU A 9 -11.57 5.40 -17.36
C LEU A 9 -13.09 5.23 -17.26
N PRO A 10 -13.76 4.74 -18.31
CA PRO A 10 -15.17 4.39 -18.23
C PRO A 10 -15.37 3.28 -17.20
N TYR A 11 -16.36 3.46 -16.33
CA TYR A 11 -16.68 2.42 -15.35
C TYR A 11 -17.35 1.23 -16.04
N SER A 12 -16.74 0.05 -15.85
CA SER A 12 -17.33 -1.24 -16.16
C SER A 12 -17.07 -2.20 -14.99
N GLU A 13 -18.13 -2.87 -14.52
CA GLU A 13 -18.04 -3.87 -13.46
C GLU A 13 -17.54 -5.21 -13.98
N SER A 14 -18.03 -5.67 -15.14
CA SER A 14 -17.60 -6.93 -15.75
C SER A 14 -16.11 -6.95 -16.07
N ARG A 15 -15.57 -5.83 -16.56
CA ARG A 15 -14.14 -5.68 -16.86
C ARG A 15 -13.24 -5.78 -15.62
N LEU A 16 -13.78 -5.66 -14.40
CA LEU A 16 -12.96 -5.86 -13.19
C LEU A 16 -12.41 -7.28 -13.10
N THR A 17 -13.11 -8.28 -13.66
CA THR A 17 -12.70 -9.69 -13.61
C THR A 17 -12.38 -10.27 -14.98
N SER A 18 -12.94 -9.72 -16.06
CA SER A 18 -12.72 -10.22 -17.42
C SER A 18 -11.57 -9.53 -18.18
N ASP A 19 -11.06 -8.41 -17.68
CA ASP A 19 -10.04 -7.60 -18.34
C ASP A 19 -8.90 -7.26 -17.35
N PRO A 20 -7.79 -8.03 -17.39
CA PRO A 20 -6.66 -7.82 -16.49
C PRO A 20 -6.03 -6.43 -16.60
N GLU A 21 -5.96 -5.86 -17.80
CA GLU A 21 -5.33 -4.54 -18.03
C GLU A 21 -6.17 -3.43 -17.40
N TYR A 22 -7.49 -3.50 -17.54
CA TYR A 22 -8.40 -2.59 -16.85
C TYR A 22 -8.29 -2.70 -15.33
N ASN A 23 -8.23 -3.92 -14.79
CA ASN A 23 -8.06 -4.14 -13.35
C ASN A 23 -6.73 -3.56 -12.84
N ILE A 24 -5.63 -3.84 -13.53
CA ILE A 24 -4.29 -3.33 -13.20
C ILE A 24 -4.29 -1.80 -13.21
N ASN A 25 -4.82 -1.17 -14.26
CA ASN A 25 -4.85 0.29 -14.35
C ASN A 25 -5.60 0.94 -13.17
N LEU A 26 -6.75 0.39 -12.78
CA LEU A 26 -7.49 0.89 -11.61
C LEU A 26 -6.73 0.65 -10.31
N GLY A 27 -6.19 -0.55 -10.11
CA GLY A 27 -5.42 -0.90 -8.91
C GLY A 27 -4.18 -0.02 -8.75
N SER A 28 -3.42 0.17 -9.84
CA SER A 28 -2.24 1.04 -9.90
C SER A 28 -2.58 2.49 -9.60
N HIS A 29 -3.68 3.01 -10.16
CA HIS A 29 -4.12 4.37 -9.86
C HIS A 29 -4.52 4.51 -8.38
N TYR A 30 -5.20 3.52 -7.82
CA TYR A 30 -5.64 3.55 -6.43
C TYR A 30 -4.47 3.50 -5.45
N ILE A 31 -3.52 2.57 -5.62
CA ILE A 31 -2.36 2.48 -4.74
C ILE A 31 -1.44 3.71 -4.87
N ALA A 32 -1.30 4.27 -6.09
CA ALA A 32 -0.54 5.50 -6.30
C ALA A 32 -1.13 6.68 -5.50
N GLY A 33 -2.47 6.84 -5.55
CA GLY A 33 -3.16 7.84 -4.74
C GLY A 33 -2.92 7.65 -3.24
N LEU A 34 -3.00 6.42 -2.74
CA LEU A 34 -2.73 6.13 -1.32
C LEU A 34 -1.29 6.43 -0.92
N ILE A 35 -0.31 6.14 -1.78
CA ILE A 35 1.09 6.48 -1.51
C ILE A 35 1.26 8.01 -1.37
N LEU A 36 0.58 8.79 -2.22
CA LEU A 36 0.57 10.25 -2.13
C LEU A 36 -0.12 10.74 -0.85
N ASP A 37 -1.30 10.20 -0.55
CA ASP A 37 -2.10 10.58 0.64
C ASP A 37 -1.38 10.31 1.97
N TYR A 38 -0.39 9.41 1.96
CA TYR A 38 0.43 9.06 3.12
C TYR A 38 1.89 9.51 3.00
N ASP A 39 2.21 10.48 2.14
CA ASP A 39 3.54 11.08 2.02
C ASP A 39 4.67 10.06 1.79
N GLY A 40 4.36 8.97 1.06
CA GLY A 40 5.32 7.89 0.82
C GLY A 40 5.48 6.90 1.97
N ALA A 41 4.65 6.94 3.01
CA ALA A 41 4.62 5.92 4.06
C ALA A 41 3.97 4.62 3.56
N TYR A 42 4.76 3.77 2.90
CA TYR A 42 4.31 2.50 2.30
C TYR A 42 3.49 1.60 3.26
N PRO A 43 3.86 1.42 4.54
CA PRO A 43 3.03 0.64 5.47
C PRO A 43 1.58 1.14 5.58
N PHE A 44 1.37 2.46 5.56
CA PHE A 44 0.03 3.04 5.62
C PHE A 44 -0.72 2.87 4.30
N ALA A 45 -0.05 3.14 3.17
CA ALA A 45 -0.67 2.99 1.85
C ALA A 45 -1.11 1.55 1.59
N VAL A 46 -0.25 0.57 1.89
CA VAL A 46 -0.55 -0.86 1.73
C VAL A 46 -1.66 -1.30 2.68
N ALA A 47 -1.63 -0.85 3.95
CA ALA A 47 -2.70 -1.14 4.90
C ALA A 47 -4.03 -0.53 4.44
N ALA A 48 -4.02 0.69 3.90
CA ALA A 48 -5.21 1.37 3.40
C ALA A 48 -5.76 0.72 2.13
N TYR A 49 -4.92 0.13 1.28
CA TYR A 49 -5.37 -0.60 0.10
C TYR A 49 -6.21 -1.83 0.49
N ASN A 50 -5.79 -2.57 1.52
CA ASN A 50 -6.51 -3.77 1.99
C ASN A 50 -7.68 -3.43 2.92
N ALA A 51 -7.47 -2.51 3.87
CA ALA A 51 -8.41 -2.27 4.97
C ALA A 51 -9.19 -0.94 4.84
N GLY A 52 -8.85 -0.09 3.88
CA GLY A 52 -9.44 1.23 3.68
C GLY A 52 -8.75 2.34 4.49
N PRO A 53 -8.63 3.58 3.95
CA PRO A 53 -7.96 4.71 4.62
C PRO A 53 -8.53 5.07 5.98
N ASN A 54 -9.86 4.93 6.17
CA ASN A 54 -10.52 5.24 7.44
C ASN A 54 -10.02 4.35 8.58
N ARG A 55 -9.69 3.08 8.30
CA ARG A 55 -9.14 2.15 9.31
C ARG A 55 -7.72 2.54 9.68
N VAL A 56 -6.89 2.90 8.70
CA VAL A 56 -5.53 3.40 8.95
C VAL A 56 -5.58 4.68 9.79
N LYS A 57 -6.46 5.63 9.47
CA LYS A 57 -6.67 6.84 10.29
C LYS A 57 -7.03 6.51 11.74
N TYR A 58 -7.90 5.53 11.95
CA TYR A 58 -8.24 5.06 13.29
C TYR A 58 -7.05 4.41 14.00
N TRP A 59 -6.28 3.53 13.33
CA TRP A 59 -5.10 2.89 13.91
C TRP A 59 -3.99 3.89 14.24
N LYS A 60 -3.74 4.91 13.40
CA LYS A 60 -2.82 6.01 13.74
C LYS A 60 -3.21 6.73 15.05
N LYS A 61 -4.52 6.83 15.33
CA LYS A 61 -5.01 7.45 16.58
C LYS A 61 -4.77 6.55 17.80
N ILE A 62 -5.00 5.24 17.70
CA ILE A 62 -4.95 4.32 18.84
C ILE A 62 -3.57 3.68 19.07
N ASN A 63 -2.75 3.57 18.02
CA ASN A 63 -1.44 2.90 18.06
C ASN A 63 -0.26 3.88 18.01
N LYS A 64 -0.54 5.20 18.09
CA LYS A 64 0.39 6.29 17.78
C LYS A 64 0.74 6.38 16.29
N ASP A 65 1.44 7.45 15.93
CA ASP A 65 1.76 7.79 14.53
C ASP A 65 3.28 7.75 14.26
N PRO A 66 3.77 6.77 13.47
CA PRO A 66 5.13 6.73 12.96
C PRO A 66 5.64 8.01 12.30
N GLN A 67 4.81 8.72 11.55
CA GLN A 67 5.20 9.97 10.85
C GLN A 67 5.48 11.12 11.82
N LYS A 68 5.01 10.98 13.07
CA LYS A 68 5.25 11.91 14.16
C LYS A 68 6.35 11.43 15.11
N ASN A 69 7.11 10.41 14.71
CA ASN A 69 8.15 9.76 15.53
C ASN A 69 7.64 9.25 16.89
N GLN A 70 6.35 8.92 17.02
CA GLN A 70 5.77 8.45 18.28
C GLN A 70 5.99 6.95 18.51
N ILE A 71 6.30 6.22 17.44
CA ILE A 71 6.54 4.77 17.36
C ILE A 71 7.27 4.50 16.03
N ASN A 72 7.98 3.38 15.88
CA ASN A 72 8.51 3.00 14.56
C ASN A 72 7.43 2.25 13.73
N TYR A 73 7.63 2.16 12.42
CA TYR A 73 6.65 1.51 11.53
C TYR A 73 6.49 0.01 11.78
N VAL A 74 7.56 -0.70 12.17
CA VAL A 74 7.50 -2.15 12.40
C VAL A 74 6.54 -2.44 13.55
N ASP A 75 6.71 -1.76 14.68
CA ASP A 75 5.82 -1.89 15.83
C ASP A 75 4.39 -1.46 15.48
N TRP A 76 4.23 -0.38 14.70
CA TRP A 76 2.90 0.05 14.27
C TRP A 76 2.19 -1.01 13.42
N ILE A 77 2.91 -1.70 12.51
CA ILE A 77 2.38 -2.80 11.71
C ILE A 77 1.91 -3.94 12.64
N GLU A 78 2.73 -4.32 13.63
CA GLU A 78 2.37 -5.36 14.60
C GLU A 78 1.12 -5.01 15.43
N LEU A 79 0.86 -3.73 15.65
CA LEU A 79 -0.33 -3.26 16.34
C LEU A 79 -1.58 -3.13 15.46
N ILE A 80 -1.50 -3.36 14.13
CA ILE A 80 -2.67 -3.38 13.26
C ILE A 80 -3.67 -4.43 13.79
N LYS A 81 -4.89 -3.98 14.12
CA LYS A 81 -5.89 -4.82 14.81
C LYS A 81 -6.32 -6.04 13.98
N PHE A 82 -6.38 -5.90 12.67
CA PHE A 82 -6.81 -6.99 11.78
C PHE A 82 -5.61 -7.84 11.40
N ARG A 83 -5.60 -9.08 11.87
CA ARG A 83 -4.54 -10.05 11.57
C ARG A 83 -4.33 -10.23 10.07
N GLU A 84 -5.41 -10.27 9.29
CA GLU A 84 -5.34 -10.34 7.84
C GLU A 84 -4.56 -9.16 7.24
N THR A 85 -4.95 -7.93 7.60
CA THR A 85 -4.28 -6.72 7.10
C THR A 85 -2.82 -6.64 7.55
N ARG A 86 -2.51 -7.02 8.80
CA ARG A 86 -1.13 -7.09 9.29
C ARG A 86 -0.27 -8.01 8.41
N ASN A 87 -0.73 -9.25 8.21
CA ASN A 87 -0.05 -10.22 7.38
C ASN A 87 0.06 -9.74 5.92
N TYR A 88 -0.99 -9.09 5.41
CA TYR A 88 -1.00 -8.51 4.07
C TYR A 88 0.10 -7.46 3.89
N VAL A 89 0.23 -6.52 4.83
CA VAL A 89 1.26 -5.47 4.78
C VAL A 89 2.65 -6.09 4.78
N GLN A 90 2.93 -7.02 5.70
CA GLN A 90 4.22 -7.71 5.78
C GLN A 90 4.56 -8.40 4.45
N ARG A 91 3.62 -9.18 3.90
CA ARG A 91 3.84 -9.93 2.65
C ARG A 91 4.03 -9.04 1.43
N VAL A 92 3.30 -7.93 1.32
CA VAL A 92 3.45 -7.02 0.18
C VAL A 92 4.82 -6.35 0.20
N LEU A 93 5.27 -5.87 1.36
CA LEU A 93 6.58 -5.20 1.50
C LEU A 93 7.75 -6.19 1.30
N GLU A 94 7.61 -7.43 1.77
CA GLU A 94 8.57 -8.51 1.51
C GLU A 94 8.63 -8.85 0.02
N ASN A 95 7.47 -9.16 -0.58
CA ASN A 95 7.38 -9.59 -1.98
C ASN A 95 7.89 -8.53 -2.95
N TYR A 96 7.75 -7.24 -2.65
CA TYR A 96 8.35 -6.20 -3.48
C TYR A 96 9.85 -6.43 -3.69
N ASN A 97 10.58 -6.72 -2.61
CA ASN A 97 12.03 -6.99 -2.70
C ASN A 97 12.32 -8.27 -3.48
N VAL A 98 11.51 -9.32 -3.28
CA VAL A 98 11.62 -10.58 -4.03
C VAL A 98 11.40 -10.37 -5.53
N TYR A 99 10.34 -9.65 -5.93
CA TYR A 99 10.08 -9.35 -7.33
C TYR A 99 11.18 -8.52 -7.97
N ARG A 100 11.71 -7.52 -7.26
CA ARG A 100 12.85 -6.75 -7.77
C ARG A 100 14.07 -7.64 -8.03
N TYR A 101 14.36 -8.57 -7.12
CA TYR A 101 15.47 -9.52 -7.29
C TYR A 101 15.27 -10.41 -8.52
N ILE A 102 14.07 -10.96 -8.69
CA ILE A 102 13.72 -11.81 -9.84
C ILE A 102 13.86 -11.04 -11.16
N LEU A 103 13.39 -9.78 -11.21
CA LEU A 103 13.43 -8.95 -12.42
C LEU A 103 14.85 -8.50 -12.77
N GLU A 104 15.65 -8.13 -11.78
CA GLU A 104 17.04 -7.68 -11.99
C GLU A 104 18.02 -8.83 -12.24
N LYS A 105 17.66 -10.06 -11.84
CA LYS A 105 18.47 -11.29 -11.96
C LYS A 105 19.88 -11.18 -11.35
N LYS A 106 20.04 -10.30 -10.35
CA LYS A 106 21.28 -10.09 -9.59
C LYS A 106 20.95 -9.66 -8.16
N PRO A 107 21.88 -9.84 -7.20
CA PRO A 107 21.70 -9.32 -5.85
C PRO A 107 21.43 -7.82 -5.86
N ILE A 108 20.43 -7.40 -5.10
CA ILE A 108 20.03 -5.99 -4.96
C ILE A 108 19.92 -5.61 -3.49
N PRO A 109 20.24 -4.37 -3.11
CA PRO A 109 19.91 -3.88 -1.78
C PRO A 109 18.40 -3.94 -1.54
N MET A 110 18.02 -4.39 -0.35
CA MET A 110 16.63 -4.35 0.08
C MET A 110 16.17 -2.90 0.20
N LYS A 111 14.97 -2.65 -0.30
CA LYS A 111 14.33 -1.35 -0.15
C LYS A 111 13.81 -1.20 1.27
N ASN A 112 14.24 -0.14 1.94
CA ASN A 112 13.67 0.25 3.22
C ASN A 112 12.37 1.05 3.01
N PHE A 113 11.26 0.49 3.50
CA PHE A 113 9.91 1.05 3.44
C PHE A 113 9.46 1.72 4.76
N PHE A 114 10.25 1.63 5.83
CA PHE A 114 9.88 2.09 7.15
C PHE A 114 10.29 3.56 7.37
N ARG A 115 9.90 4.42 6.44
CA ARG A 115 10.21 5.86 6.41
C ARG A 115 9.21 6.61 5.54
N ASP A 116 9.06 7.91 5.79
CA ASP A 116 8.32 8.84 4.94
C ASP A 116 9.17 9.24 3.74
N ASN A 117 9.14 8.44 2.68
CA ASN A 117 9.88 8.75 1.47
C ASN A 117 9.17 8.21 0.22
N PRO A 118 8.48 9.06 -0.56
CA PRO A 118 7.90 8.64 -1.82
C PRO A 118 8.99 8.12 -2.77
N LEU A 119 8.64 7.14 -3.62
CA LEU A 119 9.60 6.50 -4.54
C LEU A 119 9.83 7.24 -5.86
N TYR A 120 9.35 8.48 -5.98
CA TYR A 120 9.54 9.31 -7.16
C TYR A 120 10.45 10.50 -6.84
#